data_AF-A0A7R9FUC9-F1
#
_entry.id   AF-A0A7R9FUC9-F1
#
_cell.length_a   1.000
_cell.length_b   1.000
_cell.length_c   1.000
_cell.angle_alpha   90.00
_cell.angle_beta   90.00
_cell.angle_gamma   90.00
#
_symmetry.space_group_name_H-M   'P 1'
#
loop_
_entity.id
_entity.type
_entity.pdbx_description
1 polymer ?
#
loop_
_entity_poly.entity_id
_entity_poly.type
_entity_poly.pdbx_seq_one_letter_code
_entity_poly.pdbx_strand_id
1 'polypeptide(L)'
;MSTPGVVSPVSPLSSGGFGGKVEMVYSLLGMLGSQDPVEKSKTLLTMTQSPEACVTMRQSGCLPLLVQLIHGDQTHEAGTMPLEARQKAAQALRNVVNADPDEKRNRRENRVLRLLEHIRDFSDYLRVAMAVVGGGRGPLPS
;
A
#
# COMPACT_ATOMS: atom_id res chain seq x y z
N MET A 1 -33.77 -21.23 30.18
CA MET A 1 -33.71 -19.78 29.85
C MET A 1 -32.35 -19.27 30.31
N SER A 2 -31.69 -18.52 29.44
CA SER A 2 -30.50 -17.67 29.67
C SER A 2 -29.09 -18.29 29.60
N THR A 3 -28.29 -17.55 28.83
CA THR A 3 -27.02 -17.76 28.12
C THR A 3 -25.76 -17.49 28.98
N PRO A 4 -24.55 -17.72 28.44
CA PRO A 4 -23.32 -17.99 29.20
C PRO A 4 -22.48 -16.75 29.52
N GLY A 5 -21.54 -16.93 30.45
CA GLY A 5 -20.53 -15.95 30.86
C GLY A 5 -19.53 -15.63 29.76
N VAL A 6 -19.29 -14.32 29.61
CA VAL A 6 -18.38 -13.67 28.67
C VAL A 6 -16.92 -14.07 28.94
N VAL A 7 -16.31 -14.65 27.90
CA VAL A 7 -14.85 -14.70 27.73
C VAL A 7 -14.34 -13.29 27.41
N SER A 8 -13.37 -12.83 28.18
CA SER A 8 -12.69 -11.55 28.00
C SER A 8 -12.05 -11.47 26.60
N PRO A 9 -12.27 -10.39 25.83
CA PRO A 9 -11.48 -10.18 24.64
C PRO A 9 -10.09 -9.69 25.04
N VAL A 10 -9.08 -10.47 24.63
CA VAL A 10 -7.69 -10.04 24.51
C VAL A 10 -7.66 -8.70 23.78
N SER A 11 -7.06 -7.68 24.39
CA SER A 11 -6.84 -6.39 23.75
C SER A 11 -5.69 -6.53 22.74
N PRO A 12 -5.88 -6.24 21.44
CA PRO A 12 -4.76 -5.98 20.57
C PRO A 12 -4.22 -4.59 20.89
N LEU A 13 -2.90 -4.54 21.01
CA LEU A 13 -2.05 -3.37 21.16
C LEU A 13 -2.59 -2.10 20.49
N SER A 14 -2.50 -1.00 21.24
CA SER A 14 -2.51 0.36 20.72
C SER A 14 -1.50 0.52 19.57
N SER A 15 -1.99 0.82 18.37
CA SER A 15 -1.24 1.53 17.34
C SER A 15 -2.03 2.79 16.99
N GLY A 16 -1.41 3.95 17.24
CA GLY A 16 -2.10 5.20 17.55
C GLY A 16 -2.99 5.79 16.47
N GLY A 17 -4.07 6.44 16.91
CA GLY A 17 -4.53 7.78 16.52
C GLY A 17 -4.89 8.10 15.06
N PHE A 18 -4.54 7.29 14.07
CA PHE A 18 -4.82 7.52 12.65
C PHE A 18 -5.91 6.59 12.10
N GLY A 19 -6.40 5.64 12.92
CA GLY A 19 -7.35 4.60 12.53
C GLY A 19 -8.67 5.13 11.97
N GLY A 20 -9.32 6.11 12.63
CA GLY A 20 -10.70 6.48 12.27
C GLY A 20 -10.89 7.14 10.90
N LYS A 21 -9.87 7.84 10.36
CA LYS A 21 -9.94 8.43 9.00
C LYS A 21 -9.49 7.44 7.93
N VAL A 22 -8.49 6.62 8.26
CA VAL A 22 -7.97 5.53 7.41
C VAL A 22 -9.03 4.44 7.22
N GLU A 23 -9.76 4.08 8.28
CA GLU A 23 -10.86 3.12 8.29
C GLU A 23 -12.06 3.61 7.47
N MET A 24 -12.28 4.92 7.38
CA MET A 24 -13.30 5.50 6.50
C MET A 24 -12.93 5.32 5.01
N VAL A 25 -11.67 5.56 4.63
CA VAL A 25 -11.20 5.31 3.24
C VAL A 25 -11.25 3.82 2.91
N TYR A 26 -10.82 2.95 3.83
CA TYR A 26 -10.93 1.50 3.66
C TYR A 26 -12.38 1.03 3.64
N SER A 27 -13.28 1.62 4.43
CA SER A 27 -14.72 1.33 4.40
C SER A 27 -15.36 1.79 3.10
N LEU A 28 -15.02 2.98 2.59
CA LEU A 28 -15.48 3.46 1.29
C LEU A 28 -15.01 2.53 0.15
N LEU A 29 -13.73 2.13 0.16
CA LEU A 29 -13.19 1.17 -0.80
C LEU A 29 -13.80 -0.23 -0.65
N GLY A 30 -14.09 -0.66 0.59
CA GLY A 30 -14.76 -1.92 0.89
C GLY A 30 -16.22 -1.94 0.46
N MET A 31 -16.91 -0.80 0.55
CA MET A 31 -18.26 -0.60 0.03
C MET A 31 -18.31 -0.53 -1.50
N LEU A 32 -17.19 -0.24 -2.17
CA LEU A 32 -17.07 -0.26 -3.65
C LEU A 32 -17.01 -1.68 -4.25
N GLY A 33 -17.14 -2.73 -3.44
CA GLY A 33 -17.53 -4.07 -3.89
C GLY A 33 -16.41 -5.01 -4.35
N SER A 34 -15.16 -4.58 -4.44
CA SER A 34 -14.03 -5.47 -4.77
C SER A 34 -13.02 -5.56 -3.62
N GLN A 35 -12.88 -6.74 -3.02
CA GLN A 35 -11.78 -7.00 -2.09
C GLN A 35 -10.42 -7.11 -2.79
N ASP A 36 -10.39 -7.09 -4.13
CA ASP A 36 -9.19 -7.20 -4.93
C ASP A 36 -8.21 -6.06 -4.69
N PRO A 37 -6.95 -6.37 -4.34
CA PRO A 37 -5.94 -5.34 -4.12
C PRO A 37 -5.65 -4.50 -5.37
N VAL A 38 -5.83 -5.07 -6.56
CA VAL A 38 -5.62 -4.40 -7.84
C VAL A 38 -6.69 -3.34 -8.09
N GLU A 39 -7.98 -3.67 -7.90
CA GLU A 39 -9.08 -2.73 -8.09
C GLU A 39 -9.07 -1.62 -7.01
N LYS A 40 -8.73 -1.96 -5.76
CA LYS A 40 -8.50 -0.95 -4.70
C LYS A 40 -7.42 0.06 -5.09
N SER A 41 -6.29 -0.43 -5.58
CA SER A 41 -5.16 0.42 -5.99
C SER A 41 -5.48 1.24 -7.24
N LYS A 42 -6.28 0.69 -8.15
CA LYS A 42 -6.74 1.37 -9.37
C LYS A 42 -7.72 2.50 -9.05
N THR A 43 -8.70 2.26 -8.18
CA THR A 43 -9.64 3.31 -7.73
C THR A 43 -8.90 4.44 -7.02
N LEU A 44 -7.98 4.11 -6.11
CA LEU A 44 -7.12 5.11 -5.47
C LEU A 44 -6.32 5.92 -6.49
N LEU A 45 -5.74 5.25 -7.50
CA LEU A 45 -5.01 5.94 -8.55
C LEU A 45 -5.91 6.91 -9.32
N THR A 46 -7.09 6.50 -9.74
CA THR A 46 -8.07 7.36 -10.41
C THR A 46 -8.45 8.57 -9.56
N MET A 47 -8.66 8.39 -8.25
CA MET A 47 -8.91 9.52 -7.34
C MET A 47 -7.73 10.48 -7.29
N THR A 48 -6.51 9.96 -7.19
CA THR A 48 -5.28 10.78 -7.17
C THR A 48 -4.87 11.37 -8.53
N GLN A 49 -5.65 11.18 -9.59
CA GLN A 49 -5.42 11.91 -10.84
C GLN A 49 -5.99 13.33 -10.79
N SER A 50 -6.94 13.60 -9.89
CA SER A 50 -7.44 14.95 -9.64
C SER A 50 -6.57 15.66 -8.61
N PRO A 51 -6.08 16.89 -8.89
CA PRO A 51 -5.26 17.65 -7.95
C PRO A 51 -6.03 18.00 -6.66
N GLU A 52 -7.32 18.32 -6.77
CA GLU A 52 -8.18 18.64 -5.61
C GLU A 52 -8.36 17.42 -4.69
N ALA A 53 -8.53 16.24 -5.29
CA ALA A 53 -8.62 14.99 -4.56
C ALA A 53 -7.28 14.65 -3.88
N CYS A 54 -6.14 14.90 -4.53
CA CYS A 54 -4.82 14.69 -3.94
C CYS A 54 -4.60 15.53 -2.68
N VAL A 55 -4.95 16.82 -2.72
CA VAL A 55 -4.84 17.72 -1.57
C VAL A 55 -5.72 17.20 -0.42
N THR A 56 -6.96 16.81 -0.72
CA THR A 56 -7.89 16.26 0.26
C THR A 56 -7.38 14.94 0.87
N MET A 57 -6.85 14.04 0.05
CA MET A 57 -6.26 12.78 0.49
C MET A 57 -5.01 12.99 1.35
N ARG A 58 -4.23 14.03 1.07
CA ARG A 58 -3.09 14.39 1.89
C ARG A 58 -3.52 14.88 3.26
N GLN A 59 -4.53 15.74 3.32
CA GLN A 59 -5.10 16.24 4.57
C GLN A 59 -5.79 15.15 5.39
N SER A 60 -6.37 14.14 4.74
CA SER A 60 -7.01 13.00 5.40
C SER A 60 -6.03 11.98 5.98
N GLY A 61 -4.74 12.08 5.65
CA GLY A 61 -3.70 11.16 6.13
C GLY A 61 -3.57 9.90 5.28
N CYS A 62 -3.79 10.00 3.96
CA CYS A 62 -3.68 8.85 3.03
C CYS A 62 -2.24 8.39 2.76
N LEU A 63 -1.22 9.21 3.06
CA LEU A 63 0.19 8.86 2.85
C LEU A 63 0.62 7.55 3.56
N PRO A 64 0.46 7.41 4.90
CA PRO A 64 0.79 6.16 5.58
C PRO A 64 -0.02 4.96 5.08
N LEU A 65 -1.26 5.17 4.62
CA LEU A 65 -2.08 4.13 4.01
C LEU A 65 -1.48 3.63 2.70
N LEU A 66 -1.07 4.54 1.81
CA LEU A 66 -0.43 4.18 0.53
C LEU A 66 0.90 3.47 0.76
N VAL A 67 1.68 3.91 1.74
CA VAL A 67 2.90 3.22 2.17
C VAL A 67 2.57 1.82 2.69
N GLN A 68 1.55 1.66 3.53
CA GLN A 68 1.12 0.36 4.02
C GLN A 68 0.59 -0.54 2.90
N LEU A 69 -0.05 -0.02 1.85
CA LEU A 69 -0.45 -0.81 0.69
C LEU A 69 0.75 -1.26 -0.14
N ILE A 70 1.78 -0.41 -0.26
CA ILE A 70 3.02 -0.72 -0.98
C ILE A 70 3.84 -1.78 -0.23
N HIS A 71 3.84 -1.73 1.10
CA HIS A 71 4.59 -2.61 2.00
C HIS A 71 3.72 -3.65 2.71
N GLY A 72 2.49 -3.87 2.22
CA GLY A 72 1.43 -4.62 2.88
C GLY A 72 1.77 -6.04 3.28
N ASP A 73 0.98 -6.51 4.25
CA ASP A 73 1.31 -7.49 5.28
C ASP A 73 2.11 -8.74 4.85
N GLN A 74 3.31 -8.88 5.44
CA GLN A 74 4.15 -10.06 5.33
C GLN A 74 3.59 -11.28 6.09
N THR A 75 2.51 -11.12 6.88
CA THR A 75 1.94 -12.20 7.73
C THR A 75 1.17 -13.27 6.95
N HIS A 76 0.82 -13.02 5.70
CA HIS A 76 0.29 -14.08 4.85
C HIS A 76 1.43 -14.69 4.06
N GLU A 77 1.85 -15.87 4.50
CA GLU A 77 2.89 -16.77 3.96
C GLU A 77 2.70 -17.15 2.45
N ALA A 78 1.71 -16.56 1.77
CA ALA A 78 1.42 -16.70 0.34
C ALA A 78 1.13 -15.35 -0.38
N GLY A 79 1.20 -14.21 0.31
CA GLY A 79 0.54 -12.96 -0.07
C GLY A 79 1.48 -11.86 -0.54
N THR A 80 2.21 -12.06 -1.64
CA THR A 80 2.81 -10.91 -2.33
C THR A 80 1.67 -10.14 -3.00
N MET A 81 1.37 -8.93 -2.50
CA MET A 81 0.50 -7.98 -3.22
C MET A 81 0.92 -7.96 -4.70
N PRO A 82 -0.02 -8.16 -5.65
CA PRO A 82 0.31 -8.22 -7.08
C PRO A 82 1.16 -7.02 -7.47
N LEU A 83 2.23 -7.25 -8.23
CA LEU A 83 3.18 -6.18 -8.61
C LEU A 83 2.43 -4.96 -9.18
N GLU A 84 1.39 -5.22 -9.98
CA GLU A 84 0.49 -4.20 -10.51
C GLU A 84 -0.22 -3.35 -9.45
N ALA A 85 -0.79 -3.97 -8.41
CA ALA A 85 -1.43 -3.24 -7.30
C ALA A 85 -0.40 -2.34 -6.61
N ARG A 86 0.79 -2.88 -6.37
CA ARG A 86 1.90 -2.17 -5.73
C ARG A 86 2.45 -1.02 -6.58
N GLN A 87 2.44 -1.15 -7.90
CA GLN A 87 2.82 -0.09 -8.84
C GLN A 87 1.77 1.02 -8.85
N LYS A 88 0.48 0.66 -8.93
CA LYS A 88 -0.63 1.63 -8.90
C LYS A 88 -0.66 2.42 -7.59
N ALA A 89 -0.45 1.76 -6.44
CA ALA A 89 -0.35 2.43 -5.14
C ALA A 89 0.86 3.37 -5.04
N ALA A 90 2.02 2.98 -5.59
CA ALA A 90 3.20 3.86 -5.65
C ALA A 90 2.96 5.09 -6.54
N GLN A 91 2.28 4.91 -7.66
CA GLN A 91 1.92 6.03 -8.52
C GLN A 91 0.92 6.98 -7.85
N ALA A 92 -0.06 6.44 -7.13
CA ALA A 92 -0.98 7.23 -6.32
C ALA A 92 -0.24 8.02 -5.23
N LEU A 93 0.73 7.40 -4.55
CA LEU A 93 1.58 8.08 -3.55
C LEU A 93 2.33 9.26 -4.16
N ARG A 94 2.92 9.06 -5.34
CA ARG A 94 3.64 10.10 -6.06
C ARG A 94 2.75 11.27 -6.48
N ASN A 95 1.53 11.00 -6.92
CA ASN A 95 0.56 12.04 -7.25
C ASN A 95 0.20 12.88 -6.01
N VAL A 96 -0.07 12.24 -4.87
CA VAL A 96 -0.40 12.92 -3.61
C VAL A 96 0.76 13.77 -3.09
N VAL A 97 2.00 13.27 -3.19
CA VAL A 97 3.20 14.03 -2.79
C VAL A 97 3.44 15.21 -3.73
N ASN A 98 3.27 15.03 -5.04
CA ASN A 98 3.45 16.11 -6.03
C ASN A 98 2.42 17.21 -5.93
N ALA A 99 1.20 16.89 -5.51
CA ALA A 99 0.11 17.86 -5.35
C ALA A 99 0.24 18.71 -4.08
N ASP A 100 1.32 18.55 -3.30
CA ASP A 100 1.56 19.40 -2.13
C ASP A 100 1.75 20.87 -2.53
N PRO A 101 0.90 21.80 -2.05
CA PRO A 101 1.04 23.23 -2.33
C PRO A 101 2.29 23.85 -1.70
N ASP A 102 2.91 23.20 -0.70
CA ASP A 102 4.18 23.66 -0.11
C ASP A 102 5.38 23.17 -0.94
N GLU A 103 5.87 24.02 -1.84
CA GLU A 103 7.02 23.75 -2.72
C GLU A 103 8.28 23.28 -1.96
N LYS A 104 8.55 23.80 -0.76
CA LYS A 104 9.76 23.44 0.00
C LYS A 104 9.63 22.02 0.56
N ARG A 105 8.46 21.69 1.07
CA ARG A 105 8.15 20.37 1.59
C ARG A 105 8.04 19.35 0.46
N ASN A 106 7.34 19.70 -0.60
CA ASN A 106 7.18 18.92 -1.83
C ASN A 106 8.54 18.49 -2.39
N ARG A 107 9.50 19.42 -2.54
CA ARG A 107 10.87 19.09 -3.00
C ARG A 107 11.58 18.08 -2.11
N ARG A 108 11.43 18.19 -0.79
CA ARG A 108 12.06 17.26 0.17
C ARG A 108 11.40 15.89 0.07
N GLU A 109 10.08 15.83 0.10
CA GLU A 109 9.31 14.59 -0.01
C GLU A 109 9.58 13.88 -1.34
N ASN A 110 9.61 14.61 -2.45
CA ASN A 110 9.96 14.05 -3.76
C ASN A 110 11.38 13.51 -3.84
N ARG A 111 12.34 14.17 -3.19
CA ARG A 111 13.73 13.68 -3.17
C ARG A 111 13.83 12.35 -2.42
N VAL A 112 13.15 12.24 -1.28
CA VAL A 112 13.07 11.00 -0.51
C VAL A 112 12.32 9.92 -1.30
N LEU A 113 11.17 10.26 -1.88
CA LEU A 113 10.34 9.34 -2.66
C LEU A 113 11.13 8.72 -3.81
N ARG A 114 11.89 9.52 -4.58
CA ARG A 114 12.73 9.01 -5.67
C ARG A 114 13.82 8.03 -5.20
N LEU A 115 14.41 8.27 -4.04
CA LEU A 115 15.39 7.35 -3.47
C LEU A 115 14.73 6.03 -3.07
N LEU A 116 13.54 6.09 -2.48
CA LEU A 116 12.76 4.90 -2.12
C LEU A 116 12.30 4.11 -3.35
N GLU A 117 11.86 4.79 -4.41
CA GLU A 117 11.54 4.17 -5.71
C GLU A 117 12.75 3.40 -6.23
N HIS A 118 13.93 4.02 -6.23
CA HIS A 118 15.15 3.38 -6.75
C HIS A 118 15.57 2.15 -5.93
N ILE A 119 15.47 2.23 -4.59
CA ILE A 119 15.75 1.09 -3.70
C ILE A 119 14.75 -0.05 -3.95
N ARG A 120 13.48 0.28 -4.15
CA ARG A 120 12.43 -0.69 -4.44
C ARG A 120 12.66 -1.36 -5.78
N ASP A 121 12.96 -0.60 -6.83
CA ASP A 121 13.24 -1.13 -8.17
C ASP A 121 14.45 -2.08 -8.15
N PHE A 122 15.51 -1.70 -7.43
CA PHE A 122 16.67 -2.56 -7.23
C PHE A 122 16.31 -3.84 -6.46
N SER A 123 15.49 -3.75 -5.42
CA SER A 123 15.03 -4.92 -4.66
C SER A 123 14.16 -5.85 -5.50
N ASP A 124 13.25 -5.29 -6.30
CA ASP A 124 12.40 -6.05 -7.22
C ASP A 124 13.23 -6.69 -8.34
N TYR A 125 14.24 -5.99 -8.88
CA TYR A 125 15.21 -6.55 -9.81
C TYR A 125 15.97 -7.74 -9.20
N LEU A 126 16.48 -7.60 -7.98
CA LEU A 126 17.16 -8.69 -7.27
C LEU A 126 16.24 -9.88 -7.04
N ARG A 127 14.98 -9.67 -6.66
CA ARG A 127 13.99 -10.76 -6.50
C ARG A 127 13.78 -11.53 -7.79
N VAL A 128 13.62 -10.84 -8.92
CA VAL A 128 13.46 -11.47 -10.23
C VAL A 128 14.74 -12.20 -10.65
N ALA A 129 15.90 -11.57 -10.50
CA ALA A 129 17.19 -12.18 -10.82
C ALA A 129 17.44 -13.45 -10.00
N MET A 130 17.14 -13.42 -8.71
CA MET A 130 17.25 -14.59 -7.82
C MET A 130 16.25 -15.69 -8.16
N ALA A 131 15.02 -15.34 -8.57
CA ALA A 131 14.04 -16.33 -9.05
C ALA A 131 14.52 -17.03 -10.33
N VAL A 132 15.18 -16.31 -11.24
CA VAL A 132 15.78 -16.89 -12.46
C VAL A 132 16.97 -17.79 -12.12
N VAL A 133 17.86 -17.37 -11.21
CA VAL A 133 19.03 -18.16 -10.79
C VAL A 133 18.62 -19.41 -9.98
N GLY A 134 17.60 -19.30 -9.13
CA GLY A 134 17.07 -20.42 -8.33
C GLY A 134 16.23 -21.43 -9.14
N GLY A 135 15.68 -21.03 -10.29
CA GLY A 135 14.89 -21.89 -11.19
C GLY A 135 15.71 -22.73 -12.19
N GLY A 136 17.04 -22.59 -12.20
CA GLY A 136 17.93 -23.17 -13.22
C GLY A 136 18.30 -24.66 -13.07
N ARG A 137 17.62 -25.45 -12.21
CA ARG A 137 17.80 -26.92 -12.16
C ARG A 137 16.70 -27.62 -12.97
N GLY A 138 16.77 -27.48 -14.29
CA GLY A 138 16.08 -28.40 -15.20
C GLY A 138 16.85 -29.74 -15.30
N PRO A 139 16.19 -30.88 -15.53
CA PRO A 139 16.86 -32.17 -15.62
C PRO A 139 17.83 -32.18 -16.82
N LEU A 140 19.02 -32.75 -16.62
CA LEU A 140 19.96 -33.02 -17.70
C LEU A 140 19.32 -33.94 -18.75
N PRO A 141 19.39 -33.62 -20.05
CA PRO A 141 18.98 -34.57 -21.08
C PRO A 141 20.00 -35.72 -21.13
N SER A 142 19.46 -36.94 -21.09
CA SER A 142 20.16 -38.22 -21.32
C SER A 142 20.55 -38.41 -22.77
#